data_AF-A0A251YCD0-F1
#
_entry.id   AF-A0A251YCD0-F1
#
_cell.length_a   1.000
_cell.length_b   1.000
_cell.length_c   1.000
_cell.angle_alpha   90.00
_cell.angle_beta   90.00
_cell.angle_gamma   90.00
#
_symmetry.space_group_name_H-M   'P 1'
#
loop_
_entity.id
_entity.type
_entity.pdbx_description
1 polymer ?
#
loop_
_entity_poly.entity_id
_entity_poly.type
_entity_poly.pdbx_seq_one_letter_code
_entity_poly.pdbx_strand_id
1 'polypeptide(L)'
;MTGDTAFTRGRLDTDPLTDRIRWRDLRAFRRGFRRAHPEAEGIGVKARTSLMTFLAAASALMVAMLVLVVVATLQEAEPDAAEQASWQILIGTLPAILVVVFGSWVIRSRERRGGYRAHLRLVRFAETNAMTYLPGPMSDGHFGSARRYFDLTRVMRPTLAPGVEFGNHEIVTAGRREGAPRFGGYAMVRLAQEMPHIRVIARRGPLRRALTMMSRPEREQRLSLEGDFDRHYELYCAAGGERDALYLFTPDVLAVLIDRVRGLDVEVVGDRLLLTSYDDVVTRDPERWRDVIEATTALVAKVDRWERWRADPIARPEDPSALDAALAAVGLHDPGRASRPRPVRRLRMTPTVGGVIAVGVPLLLFVAGWIAVLVSG
;
A
#
# COMPACT_ATOMS: atom_id res chain seq x y z
N MET A 1 -17.58 -23.34 -4.60
CA MET A 1 -16.81 -23.34 -5.86
C MET A 1 -15.98 -24.61 -5.88
N THR A 2 -16.18 -25.48 -6.87
CA THR A 2 -15.38 -26.69 -7.07
C THR A 2 -13.94 -26.30 -7.46
N GLY A 3 -12.94 -26.99 -6.90
CA GLY A 3 -11.52 -26.59 -6.90
C GLY A 3 -10.80 -26.50 -8.25
N ASP A 4 -11.47 -26.74 -9.38
CA ASP A 4 -10.85 -26.84 -10.71
C ASP A 4 -10.72 -25.51 -11.48
N THR A 5 -11.27 -24.41 -10.96
CA THR A 5 -11.21 -23.08 -11.60
C THR A 5 -10.28 -22.08 -10.92
N ALA A 6 -9.52 -22.50 -9.90
CA ALA A 6 -8.60 -21.61 -9.21
C ALA A 6 -7.47 -21.16 -10.14
N PHE A 7 -7.39 -19.85 -10.35
CA PHE A 7 -6.27 -19.15 -10.98
C PHE A 7 -5.01 -19.40 -10.13
N THR A 8 -4.22 -20.40 -10.51
CA THR A 8 -3.10 -20.94 -9.71
C THR A 8 -1.77 -20.57 -10.33
N ARG A 9 -0.72 -20.51 -9.49
CA ARG A 9 0.65 -20.14 -9.87
C ARG A 9 1.16 -20.87 -11.12
N GLY A 10 0.81 -22.15 -11.29
CA GLY A 10 1.26 -22.99 -12.41
C GLY A 10 0.56 -22.74 -13.75
N ARG A 11 -0.57 -22.02 -13.76
CA ARG A 11 -1.36 -21.74 -14.98
C ARG A 11 -1.19 -20.29 -15.46
N LEU A 12 -0.37 -19.51 -14.76
CA LEU A 12 -0.14 -18.10 -15.07
C LEU A 12 0.90 -17.95 -16.18
N ASP A 13 0.46 -17.53 -17.36
CA ASP A 13 1.34 -17.21 -18.48
C ASP A 13 1.93 -15.81 -18.30
N THR A 14 3.22 -15.73 -18.03
CA THR A 14 3.93 -14.46 -17.81
C THR A 14 4.71 -13.97 -19.03
N ASP A 15 4.76 -14.73 -20.13
CA ASP A 15 5.56 -14.41 -21.31
C ASP A 15 5.19 -13.05 -21.92
N PRO A 16 3.90 -12.63 -21.97
CA PRO A 16 3.53 -11.30 -22.46
C PRO A 16 4.20 -10.12 -21.70
N LEU A 17 4.65 -10.34 -20.46
CA LEU A 17 5.32 -9.33 -19.65
C LEU A 17 6.78 -9.07 -20.08
N THR A 18 7.43 -10.03 -20.73
CA THR A 18 8.85 -9.96 -21.12
C THR A 18 9.06 -10.02 -22.63
N ASP A 19 8.11 -10.60 -23.38
CA ASP A 19 8.13 -10.77 -24.83
C ASP A 19 8.49 -9.54 -25.64
N ARG A 20 9.13 -9.76 -26.81
CA ARG A 20 9.50 -8.67 -27.71
C ARG A 20 8.26 -8.03 -28.32
N ILE A 21 8.14 -6.71 -28.18
CA ILE A 21 7.07 -5.93 -28.81
C ILE A 21 7.54 -5.37 -30.13
N ARG A 22 6.85 -5.72 -31.22
CA ARG A 22 7.05 -5.11 -32.53
C ARG A 22 6.58 -3.65 -32.51
N TRP A 23 7.33 -2.78 -33.16
CA TRP A 23 7.02 -1.34 -33.18
C TRP A 23 5.67 -1.01 -33.83
N ARG A 24 5.26 -1.79 -34.85
CA ARG A 24 3.97 -1.63 -35.52
C ARG A 24 2.79 -1.84 -34.56
N ASP A 25 2.85 -2.89 -33.74
CA ASP A 25 1.83 -3.22 -32.75
C ASP A 25 1.74 -2.12 -31.68
N LEU A 26 2.88 -1.65 -31.20
CA LEU A 26 2.94 -0.55 -30.24
C LEU A 26 2.31 0.74 -30.77
N ARG A 27 2.56 1.07 -32.04
CA ARG A 27 2.02 2.26 -32.68
C ARG A 27 0.51 2.15 -32.89
N ALA A 28 0.01 0.98 -33.27
CA ALA A 28 -1.42 0.70 -33.38
C ALA A 28 -2.10 0.80 -32.02
N PHE A 29 -1.54 0.13 -31.01
CA PHE A 29 -2.01 0.15 -29.62
C PHE A 29 -2.09 1.59 -29.08
N ARG A 30 -1.02 2.38 -29.23
CA ARG A 30 -0.98 3.78 -28.75
C ARG A 30 -2.17 4.61 -29.25
N ARG A 31 -2.57 4.45 -30.53
CA ARG A 31 -3.70 5.20 -31.10
C ARG A 31 -5.04 4.76 -30.53
N GLY A 32 -5.24 3.46 -30.34
CA GLY A 32 -6.46 2.92 -29.73
C GLY A 32 -6.55 3.26 -28.24
N PHE A 33 -5.47 3.01 -27.50
CA PHE A 33 -5.37 3.24 -26.06
C PHE A 33 -5.68 4.69 -25.67
N ARG A 34 -5.11 5.67 -26.39
CA ARG A 34 -5.37 7.09 -26.11
C ARG A 34 -6.83 7.50 -26.35
N ARG A 35 -7.53 6.84 -27.28
CA ARG A 35 -8.96 7.10 -27.53
C ARG A 35 -9.84 6.43 -26.48
N ALA A 36 -9.47 5.22 -26.06
CA ALA A 36 -10.22 4.44 -25.08
C ALA A 36 -10.03 4.94 -23.64
N HIS A 37 -8.86 5.48 -23.32
CA HIS A 37 -8.46 5.89 -21.97
C HIS A 37 -7.83 7.28 -21.93
N PRO A 38 -8.59 8.35 -22.26
CA PRO A 38 -8.09 9.73 -22.17
C PRO A 38 -7.64 10.11 -20.74
N GLU A 39 -8.25 9.53 -19.70
CA GLU A 39 -7.93 9.73 -18.29
C GLU A 39 -6.48 9.36 -17.94
N ALA A 40 -5.92 8.36 -18.61
CA ALA A 40 -4.53 7.94 -18.43
C ALA A 40 -3.50 8.99 -18.89
N GLU A 41 -3.91 9.94 -19.73
CA GLU A 41 -3.06 11.01 -20.28
C GLU A 41 -3.46 12.43 -19.84
N GLY A 42 -4.37 12.55 -18.86
CA GLY A 42 -4.99 13.80 -18.44
C GLY A 42 -4.00 14.93 -18.10
N ILE A 43 -4.44 16.18 -18.29
CA ILE A 43 -3.63 17.39 -18.08
C ILE A 43 -3.07 17.45 -16.65
N GLY A 44 -3.88 17.11 -15.65
CA GLY A 44 -3.44 17.12 -14.24
C GLY A 44 -2.29 16.15 -13.94
N VAL A 45 -2.24 15.03 -14.66
CA VAL A 45 -1.24 13.97 -14.51
C VAL A 45 0.12 14.45 -15.03
N LYS A 46 0.12 15.14 -16.17
CA LYS A 46 1.30 15.77 -16.77
C LYS A 46 1.75 16.97 -15.95
N ALA A 47 0.83 17.87 -15.58
CA ALA A 47 1.12 19.04 -14.77
C ALA A 47 1.76 18.68 -13.43
N ARG A 48 1.24 17.66 -12.74
CA ARG A 48 1.81 17.18 -11.47
C ARG A 48 3.20 16.58 -11.65
N THR A 49 3.43 15.80 -12.71
CA THR A 49 4.79 15.27 -12.97
C THR A 49 5.76 16.39 -13.29
N SER A 50 5.36 17.36 -14.12
CA SER A 50 6.17 18.53 -14.44
C SER A 50 6.52 19.34 -13.19
N LEU A 51 5.53 19.59 -12.32
CA LEU A 51 5.72 20.28 -11.03
C LEU A 51 6.73 19.53 -10.15
N MET A 52 6.56 18.22 -9.96
CA MET A 52 7.47 17.44 -9.12
C MET A 52 8.89 17.33 -9.70
N THR A 53 9.02 17.26 -11.03
CA THR A 53 10.34 17.33 -11.68
C THR A 53 10.99 18.69 -11.51
N PHE A 54 10.21 19.77 -11.59
CA PHE A 54 10.69 21.12 -11.34
C PHE A 54 11.15 21.29 -9.89
N LEU A 55 10.36 20.83 -8.92
CA LEU A 55 10.71 20.87 -7.51
C LEU A 55 12.00 20.07 -7.21
N ALA A 56 12.15 18.87 -7.78
CA ALA A 56 13.37 18.08 -7.64
C ALA A 56 14.59 18.81 -8.22
N ALA A 57 14.46 19.42 -9.40
CA ALA A 57 15.54 20.18 -10.03
C ALA A 57 15.90 21.45 -9.24
N ALA A 58 14.89 22.19 -8.77
CA ALA A 58 15.09 23.37 -7.94
C ALA A 58 15.78 23.01 -6.60
N SER A 59 15.39 21.91 -5.95
CA SER A 59 16.07 21.43 -4.75
C SER A 59 17.52 21.03 -5.03
N ALA A 60 17.79 20.38 -6.16
CA ALA A 60 19.15 20.01 -6.54
C ALA A 60 20.03 21.24 -6.82
N LEU A 61 19.45 22.27 -7.47
CA LEU A 61 20.13 23.55 -7.69
C LEU A 61 20.43 24.26 -6.37
N MET A 62 19.50 24.28 -5.42
CA MET A 62 19.75 24.85 -4.08
C MET A 62 20.90 24.14 -3.37
N VAL A 63 20.96 22.80 -3.41
CA VAL A 63 22.09 22.04 -2.84
C VAL A 63 23.41 22.43 -3.53
N ALA A 64 23.42 22.50 -4.87
CA ALA A 64 24.61 22.88 -5.62
C ALA A 64 25.09 24.31 -5.28
N MET A 65 24.17 25.28 -5.22
CA MET A 65 24.49 26.65 -4.84
C MET A 65 25.04 26.72 -3.41
N LEU A 66 24.43 25.99 -2.48
CA LEU A 66 24.90 25.95 -1.09
C LEU A 66 26.29 25.33 -0.97
N VAL A 67 26.59 24.27 -1.73
CA VAL A 67 27.94 23.69 -1.76
C VAL A 67 28.96 24.73 -2.23
N LEU A 68 28.63 25.54 -3.24
CA LEU A 68 29.51 26.64 -3.67
C LEU A 68 29.71 27.69 -2.57
N VAL A 69 28.64 28.06 -1.85
CA VAL A 69 28.72 29.00 -0.72
C VAL A 69 29.60 28.45 0.41
N VAL A 70 29.44 27.17 0.78
CA VAL A 70 30.27 26.51 1.81
C VAL A 70 31.73 26.43 1.39
N VAL A 71 32.01 26.18 0.10
CA VAL A 71 33.38 26.18 -0.40
C VAL A 71 33.98 27.58 -0.34
N ALA A 72 33.22 28.62 -0.68
CA ALA A 72 33.67 30.00 -0.62
C ALA A 72 33.97 30.44 0.83
N THR A 73 33.10 30.14 1.79
CA THR A 73 33.33 30.49 3.21
C THR A 73 34.56 29.80 3.78
N LEU A 74 34.80 28.53 3.43
CA LEU A 74 36.02 27.83 3.86
C LEU A 74 37.30 28.38 3.20
N GLN A 75 37.19 29.05 2.05
CA GLN A 75 38.33 29.68 1.36
C GLN A 75 38.69 31.05 1.94
N GLU A 76 37.74 31.76 2.54
CA GLU A 76 37.95 33.09 3.15
C GLU A 76 38.85 33.03 4.41
N ALA A 77 39.01 31.84 5.01
CA ALA A 77 39.91 31.57 6.14
C ALA A 77 39.69 32.47 7.37
N GLU A 78 38.45 32.95 7.56
CA GLU A 78 38.04 33.70 8.74
C GLU A 78 38.00 32.80 10.00
N PRO A 79 38.22 33.36 11.20
CA PRO A 79 38.31 32.58 12.45
C PRO A 79 37.01 31.83 12.79
N ASP A 80 35.87 32.30 12.29
CA ASP A 80 34.52 31.75 12.46
C ASP A 80 34.01 30.97 11.22
N ALA A 81 34.81 30.86 10.16
CA ALA A 81 34.43 30.18 8.91
C ALA A 81 33.95 28.75 9.13
N ALA A 82 34.53 28.03 10.10
CA ALA A 82 34.12 26.67 10.45
C ALA A 82 32.73 26.62 11.10
N GLU A 83 32.40 27.58 11.97
CA GLU A 83 31.09 27.70 12.60
C GLU A 83 30.03 28.04 11.56
N GLN A 84 30.31 29.03 10.71
CA GLN A 84 29.42 29.45 9.63
C GLN A 84 29.17 28.33 8.61
N ALA A 85 30.21 27.60 8.20
CA ALA A 85 30.07 26.44 7.31
C ALA A 85 29.21 25.34 7.93
N SER A 86 29.29 25.11 9.25
CA SER A 86 28.46 24.11 9.94
C SER A 86 26.97 24.46 9.89
N TRP A 87 26.62 25.73 10.07
CA TRP A 87 25.23 26.21 9.98
C TRP A 87 24.70 26.14 8.54
N GLN A 88 25.54 26.49 7.56
CA GLN A 88 25.23 26.34 6.15
C GLN A 88 24.94 24.88 5.78
N ILE A 89 25.77 23.93 6.23
CA ILE A 89 25.54 22.49 6.03
C ILE A 89 24.21 22.06 6.67
N LEU A 90 23.90 22.53 7.87
CA LEU A 90 22.63 22.24 8.54
C LEU A 90 21.43 22.74 7.71
N ILE A 91 21.48 23.98 7.21
CA ILE A 91 20.46 24.53 6.30
C ILE A 91 20.35 23.67 5.03
N GLY A 92 21.48 23.17 4.52
CA GLY A 92 21.57 22.31 3.35
C GLY A 92 20.95 20.93 3.48
N THR A 93 20.76 20.45 4.71
CA THR A 93 20.10 19.16 4.93
C THR A 93 18.66 19.15 4.42
N LEU A 94 17.93 20.25 4.56
CA LEU A 94 16.55 20.37 4.11
C LEU A 94 16.41 20.21 2.58
N PRO A 95 17.08 21.01 1.72
CA PRO A 95 17.00 20.84 0.28
C PRO A 95 17.57 19.48 -0.17
N ALA A 96 18.58 18.93 0.50
CA ALA A 96 19.06 17.57 0.22
C ALA A 96 17.98 16.51 0.47
N ILE A 97 17.24 16.61 1.58
CA ILE A 97 16.08 15.74 1.85
C ILE A 97 15.01 15.92 0.77
N LEU A 98 14.72 17.16 0.35
CA LEU A 98 13.74 17.43 -0.70
C LEU A 98 14.15 16.83 -2.06
N VAL A 99 15.44 16.86 -2.42
CA VAL A 99 15.96 16.16 -3.61
C VAL A 99 15.64 14.68 -3.52
N VAL A 100 15.92 14.04 -2.38
CA VAL A 100 15.63 12.62 -2.19
C VAL A 100 14.12 12.36 -2.29
N VAL A 101 13.29 13.17 -1.65
CA VAL A 101 11.82 13.00 -1.64
C VAL A 101 11.22 13.20 -3.03
N PHE A 102 11.47 14.33 -3.69
CA PHE A 102 10.91 14.63 -5.00
C PHE A 102 11.55 13.78 -6.10
N GLY A 103 12.86 13.56 -6.05
CA GLY A 103 13.57 12.67 -6.97
C GLY A 103 13.05 11.24 -6.88
N SER A 104 12.91 10.69 -5.68
CA SER A 104 12.32 9.36 -5.47
C SER A 104 10.88 9.29 -5.99
N TRP A 105 10.07 10.35 -5.79
CA TRP A 105 8.72 10.43 -6.34
C TRP A 105 8.75 10.42 -7.88
N VAL A 106 9.64 11.20 -8.51
CA VAL A 106 9.75 11.29 -9.98
C VAL A 106 10.16 9.95 -10.58
N ILE A 107 11.19 9.31 -10.02
CA ILE A 107 11.68 8.01 -10.46
C ILE A 107 10.56 6.98 -10.35
N ARG A 108 9.94 6.85 -9.16
CA ARG A 108 8.82 5.93 -8.94
C ARG A 108 7.63 6.25 -9.84
N SER A 109 7.25 7.51 -10.00
CA SER A 109 6.12 7.91 -10.84
C SER A 109 6.34 7.52 -12.31
N ARG A 110 7.56 7.71 -12.83
CA ARG A 110 7.92 7.30 -14.20
C ARG A 110 7.89 5.79 -14.38
N GLU A 111 8.49 5.04 -13.45
CA GLU A 111 8.48 3.57 -13.46
C GLU A 111 7.06 3.01 -13.34
N ARG A 112 6.25 3.57 -12.43
CA ARG A 112 4.90 3.12 -12.12
C ARG A 112 3.85 3.54 -13.14
N ARG A 113 4.00 4.68 -13.83
CA ARG A 113 3.09 5.02 -14.94
C ARG A 113 3.39 4.16 -16.15
N GLY A 114 4.67 3.94 -16.44
CA GLY A 114 5.10 3.16 -17.60
C GLY A 114 4.68 3.80 -18.93
N GLY A 115 5.46 3.58 -19.99
CA GLY A 115 5.06 4.02 -21.32
C GLY A 115 3.98 3.11 -21.92
N TYR A 116 3.50 3.43 -23.13
CA TYR A 116 2.58 2.55 -23.87
C TYR A 116 3.08 1.11 -24.02
N ARG A 117 4.40 0.89 -24.03
CA ARG A 117 4.98 -0.46 -24.00
C ARG A 117 4.57 -1.23 -22.76
N ALA A 118 4.59 -0.59 -21.59
CA ALA A 118 4.17 -1.22 -20.34
C ALA A 118 2.68 -1.55 -20.36
N HIS A 119 1.84 -0.61 -20.78
CA HIS A 119 0.40 -0.86 -20.91
C HIS A 119 0.09 -1.99 -21.91
N LEU A 120 0.77 -2.04 -23.05
CA LEU A 120 0.57 -3.11 -24.03
C LEU A 120 0.94 -4.48 -23.46
N ARG A 121 2.04 -4.58 -22.70
CA ARG A 121 2.41 -5.82 -21.99
C ARG A 121 1.34 -6.25 -21.00
N LEU A 122 0.85 -5.31 -20.20
CA LEU A 122 -0.18 -5.57 -19.19
C LEU A 122 -1.52 -5.97 -19.81
N VAL A 123 -1.91 -5.37 -20.94
CA VAL A 123 -3.11 -5.76 -21.71
C VAL A 123 -2.97 -7.18 -22.25
N ARG A 124 -1.87 -7.50 -22.94
CA ARG A 124 -1.63 -8.85 -23.46
C ARG A 124 -1.58 -9.89 -22.35
N PHE A 125 -0.91 -9.58 -21.25
CA PHE A 125 -0.86 -10.44 -20.06
C PHE A 125 -2.26 -10.68 -19.50
N ALA A 126 -3.08 -9.64 -19.40
CA ALA A 126 -4.44 -9.75 -18.92
C ALA A 126 -5.29 -10.63 -19.86
N GLU A 127 -5.27 -10.37 -21.17
CA GLU A 127 -5.98 -11.15 -22.18
C GLU A 127 -5.60 -12.62 -22.15
N THR A 128 -4.30 -12.93 -22.11
CA THR A 128 -3.77 -14.31 -22.10
C THR A 128 -4.21 -15.08 -20.86
N ASN A 129 -4.38 -14.38 -19.75
CA ASN A 129 -4.75 -14.97 -18.46
C ASN A 129 -6.22 -14.73 -18.08
N ALA A 130 -7.10 -14.43 -19.04
CA ALA A 130 -8.53 -14.19 -18.77
C ALA A 130 -8.77 -13.14 -17.66
N MET A 131 -8.04 -12.03 -17.73
CA MET A 131 -8.20 -10.86 -16.87
C MET A 131 -8.50 -9.63 -17.73
N THR A 132 -9.18 -8.66 -17.15
CA THR A 132 -9.34 -7.33 -17.74
C THR A 132 -8.34 -6.35 -17.13
N TYR A 133 -7.68 -5.55 -17.97
CA TYR A 133 -6.78 -4.48 -17.53
C TYR A 133 -7.43 -3.10 -17.69
N LEU A 134 -7.38 -2.29 -16.64
CA LEU A 134 -7.88 -0.92 -16.63
C LEU A 134 -6.73 0.03 -16.23
N PRO A 135 -6.31 0.93 -17.12
CA PRO A 135 -5.33 1.97 -16.80
C PRO A 135 -5.97 3.12 -16.05
N GLY A 136 -5.23 3.74 -15.14
CA GLY A 136 -5.58 5.00 -14.49
C GLY A 136 -4.66 6.15 -14.95
N PRO A 137 -4.71 7.31 -14.27
CA PRO A 137 -5.42 7.51 -13.01
C PRO A 137 -6.92 7.63 -13.22
N MET A 138 -7.66 6.81 -12.49
CA MET A 138 -9.10 6.93 -12.44
C MET A 138 -9.40 8.07 -11.43
N SER A 139 -10.05 9.15 -11.84
CA SER A 139 -10.58 10.22 -10.95
C SER A 139 -12.11 10.18 -10.81
N ASP A 140 -12.79 9.55 -11.77
CA ASP A 140 -14.23 9.67 -11.90
C ASP A 140 -14.95 8.43 -11.31
N GLY A 141 -16.12 8.63 -10.71
CA GLY A 141 -16.81 7.72 -9.81
C GLY A 141 -17.36 6.40 -10.39
N HIS A 142 -16.89 5.97 -11.56
CA HIS A 142 -17.47 4.85 -12.32
C HIS A 142 -16.77 3.50 -12.12
N PHE A 143 -15.67 3.43 -11.35
CA PHE A 143 -14.84 2.22 -11.28
C PHE A 143 -14.69 1.64 -9.88
N GLY A 144 -15.48 0.60 -9.64
CA GLY A 144 -15.16 -0.47 -8.70
C GLY A 144 -15.01 -0.06 -7.25
N SER A 145 -14.50 -1.00 -6.49
CA SER A 145 -14.95 -1.25 -5.14
C SER A 145 -13.85 -0.75 -4.15
N ALA A 146 -12.56 -0.90 -4.51
CA ALA A 146 -11.41 -0.38 -3.76
C ALA A 146 -11.16 1.13 -3.95
N ARG A 147 -11.78 1.75 -4.97
CA ARG A 147 -11.66 3.18 -5.29
C ARG A 147 -12.16 4.13 -4.20
N ARG A 148 -13.10 3.67 -3.35
CA ARG A 148 -13.54 4.41 -2.15
C ARG A 148 -12.35 4.74 -1.23
N TYR A 149 -11.25 3.98 -1.34
CA TYR A 149 -10.12 4.02 -0.42
C TYR A 149 -8.81 4.55 -1.06
N PHE A 150 -8.71 4.60 -2.39
CA PHE A 150 -7.44 4.84 -3.11
C PHE A 150 -7.62 5.59 -4.43
N ASP A 151 -6.61 6.39 -4.82
CA ASP A 151 -6.50 6.88 -6.21
C ASP A 151 -5.82 5.81 -7.06
N LEU A 152 -6.63 5.06 -7.82
CA LEU A 152 -6.20 3.89 -8.56
C LEU A 152 -5.46 4.28 -9.85
N THR A 153 -4.26 3.73 -10.02
CA THR A 153 -3.39 3.99 -11.18
C THR A 153 -3.39 2.84 -12.19
N ARG A 154 -3.64 1.61 -11.74
CA ARG A 154 -3.78 0.41 -12.58
C ARG A 154 -4.67 -0.59 -11.87
N VAL A 155 -5.54 -1.28 -12.59
CA VAL A 155 -6.38 -2.36 -12.04
C VAL A 155 -6.38 -3.55 -12.99
N MET A 156 -6.31 -4.75 -12.42
CA MET A 156 -6.55 -6.03 -13.09
C MET A 156 -7.64 -6.81 -12.37
N ARG A 157 -8.56 -7.39 -13.13
CA ARG A 157 -9.66 -8.22 -12.59
C ARG A 157 -9.71 -9.54 -13.34
N PRO A 158 -9.57 -10.68 -12.66
CA PRO A 158 -9.84 -11.98 -13.27
C PRO A 158 -11.31 -12.11 -13.65
N THR A 159 -11.57 -12.56 -14.88
CA THR A 159 -12.91 -12.78 -15.41
C THR A 159 -13.57 -14.01 -14.78
N LEU A 160 -12.77 -15.02 -14.42
CA LEU A 160 -13.24 -16.27 -13.81
C LEU A 160 -13.41 -16.19 -12.28
N ALA A 161 -12.99 -15.09 -11.65
CA ALA A 161 -13.11 -14.87 -10.20
C ALA A 161 -13.72 -13.48 -9.92
N PRO A 162 -15.04 -13.29 -10.19
CA PRO A 162 -15.73 -12.03 -9.98
C PRO A 162 -15.84 -11.71 -8.48
N GLY A 163 -14.83 -11.04 -7.96
CA GLY A 163 -14.65 -10.84 -6.51
C GLY A 163 -13.20 -10.59 -6.15
N VAL A 164 -12.28 -11.00 -7.01
CA VAL A 164 -10.85 -10.70 -6.91
C VAL A 164 -10.50 -9.47 -7.75
N GLU A 165 -9.71 -8.56 -7.19
CA GLU A 165 -9.17 -7.40 -7.90
C GLU A 165 -7.72 -7.18 -7.47
N PHE A 166 -6.86 -6.89 -8.43
CA PHE A 166 -5.49 -6.46 -8.20
C PHE A 166 -5.36 -5.02 -8.65
N GLY A 167 -4.62 -4.19 -7.94
CA GLY A 167 -4.42 -2.83 -8.39
C GLY A 167 -3.22 -2.13 -7.78
N ASN A 168 -2.89 -0.99 -8.36
CA ASN A 168 -1.90 -0.07 -7.83
C ASN A 168 -2.61 1.22 -7.44
N HIS A 169 -2.17 1.79 -6.32
CA HIS A 169 -2.70 3.02 -5.79
C HIS A 169 -1.61 4.07 -5.59
N GLU A 170 -2.06 5.31 -5.70
CA GLU A 170 -1.38 6.49 -5.19
C GLU A 170 -2.32 7.17 -4.20
N ILE A 171 -1.78 7.79 -3.15
CA ILE A 171 -2.57 8.62 -2.24
C ILE A 171 -2.22 10.06 -2.54
N VAL A 172 -3.13 10.77 -3.22
CA VAL A 172 -2.93 12.18 -3.61
C VAL A 172 -3.55 13.12 -2.59
N THR A 173 -4.59 12.69 -1.85
CA THR A 173 -5.30 13.53 -0.88
C THR A 173 -5.16 13.00 0.55
N ALA A 174 -4.55 13.80 1.42
CA ALA A 174 -4.32 13.49 2.84
C ALA A 174 -5.61 13.17 3.64
N GLY A 175 -6.78 13.57 3.15
CA GLY A 175 -8.07 13.35 3.81
C GLY A 175 -8.74 12.00 3.57
N ARG A 176 -8.25 11.14 2.65
CA ARG A 176 -8.95 9.88 2.30
C ARG A 176 -8.51 8.65 3.09
N ARG A 177 -7.29 8.63 3.66
CA ARG A 177 -6.90 7.65 4.67
C ARG A 177 -5.59 8.02 5.34
N GLU A 178 -5.59 7.84 6.64
CA GLU A 178 -4.49 8.05 7.57
C GLU A 178 -3.96 6.63 7.87
N GLY A 179 -3.02 6.07 7.10
CA GLY A 179 -2.81 4.61 7.23
C GLY A 179 -2.24 3.80 6.09
N ALA A 180 -2.21 4.30 4.86
CA ALA A 180 -1.75 3.53 3.71
C ALA A 180 -0.47 4.16 3.13
N PRO A 181 0.40 3.36 2.49
CA PRO A 181 1.58 3.91 1.85
C PRO A 181 1.16 4.86 0.73
N ARG A 182 1.88 5.99 0.59
CA ARG A 182 1.59 7.02 -0.43
C ARG A 182 1.58 6.45 -1.86
N PHE A 183 2.26 5.32 -2.04
CA PHE A 183 2.29 4.49 -3.24
C PHE A 183 2.26 3.03 -2.84
N GLY A 184 1.53 2.21 -3.59
CA GLY A 184 1.48 0.79 -3.28
C GLY A 184 0.68 -0.04 -4.27
N GLY A 185 0.74 -1.34 -4.07
CA GLY A 185 -0.11 -2.32 -4.72
C GLY A 185 -1.16 -2.85 -3.73
N TYR A 186 -2.24 -3.41 -4.24
CA TYR A 186 -3.17 -4.18 -3.45
C TYR A 186 -3.72 -5.39 -4.22
N ALA A 187 -4.11 -6.41 -3.46
CA ALA A 187 -5.06 -7.43 -3.88
C ALA A 187 -6.31 -7.31 -3.00
N MET A 188 -7.49 -7.49 -3.57
CA MET A 188 -8.77 -7.39 -2.88
C MET A 188 -9.58 -8.65 -3.18
N VAL A 189 -10.15 -9.23 -2.13
CA VAL A 189 -11.08 -10.34 -2.20
C VAL A 189 -12.41 -9.88 -1.59
N ARG A 190 -13.49 -10.02 -2.35
CA ARG A 190 -14.85 -9.79 -1.87
C ARG A 190 -15.30 -10.96 -0.98
N LEU A 191 -15.92 -10.62 0.13
CA LEU A 191 -16.52 -11.54 1.09
C LEU A 191 -18.03 -11.62 0.84
N ALA A 192 -18.64 -12.78 1.08
CA ALA A 192 -20.08 -13.00 0.95
C ALA A 192 -20.89 -12.27 2.03
N GLN A 193 -20.27 -11.90 3.16
CA GLN A 193 -20.90 -11.19 4.26
C GLN A 193 -20.05 -10.01 4.72
N GLU A 194 -20.72 -8.96 5.21
CA GLU A 194 -20.02 -7.83 5.82
C GLU A 194 -19.33 -8.26 7.13
N MET A 195 -18.07 -7.85 7.28
CA MET A 195 -17.25 -8.11 8.45
C MET A 195 -17.02 -6.85 9.28
N PRO A 196 -16.82 -7.00 10.60
CA PRO A 196 -16.28 -5.93 11.43
C PRO A 196 -14.91 -5.50 10.91
N HIS A 197 -14.53 -4.25 11.16
CA HIS A 197 -13.24 -3.74 10.72
C HIS A 197 -12.10 -4.45 11.46
N ILE A 198 -11.28 -5.21 10.74
CA ILE A 198 -10.11 -5.93 11.27
C ILE A 198 -8.87 -5.48 10.49
N ARG A 199 -7.73 -5.34 11.16
CA ARG A 199 -6.48 -4.93 10.55
C ARG A 199 -5.31 -5.73 11.12
N VAL A 200 -4.51 -6.32 10.24
CA VAL A 200 -3.24 -6.98 10.57
C VAL A 200 -2.12 -6.14 9.99
N ILE A 201 -1.25 -5.64 10.86
CA ILE A 201 -0.14 -4.75 10.48
C ILE A 201 1.17 -5.49 10.71
N ALA A 202 2.04 -5.54 9.70
CA ALA A 202 3.38 -6.11 9.88
C ALA A 202 4.22 -5.21 10.80
N ARG A 203 4.88 -5.78 11.80
CA ARG A 203 5.83 -5.07 12.66
C ARG A 203 7.07 -4.71 11.86
N ARG A 204 7.32 -3.40 11.77
CA ARG A 204 8.50 -2.83 11.09
C ARG A 204 9.49 -2.26 12.10
N GLY A 205 10.76 -2.19 11.70
CA GLY A 205 11.80 -1.48 12.45
C GLY A 205 11.44 0.01 12.69
N PRO A 206 12.00 0.64 13.74
CA PRO A 206 11.57 1.95 14.24
C PRO A 206 11.63 3.05 13.17
N LEU A 207 12.67 3.06 12.33
CA LEU A 207 12.85 4.05 11.26
C LEU A 207 11.75 3.96 10.20
N ARG A 208 11.45 2.76 9.69
CA ARG A 208 10.36 2.55 8.72
C ARG A 208 8.99 2.86 9.33
N ARG A 209 8.82 2.62 10.63
CA ARG A 209 7.61 2.93 11.38
C ARG A 209 7.41 4.45 11.56
N ALA A 210 8.48 5.22 11.73
CA ALA A 210 8.44 6.68 11.83
C ALA A 210 8.18 7.37 10.48
N LEU A 211 8.75 6.84 9.40
CA LEU A 211 8.58 7.35 8.02
C LEU A 211 7.20 7.01 7.41
N THR A 212 6.44 6.15 8.08
CA THR A 212 5.15 5.66 7.63
C THR A 212 4.05 6.47 8.33
N MET A 213 3.41 7.39 7.60
CA MET A 213 2.31 8.27 8.07
C MET A 213 0.99 7.48 8.27
N MET A 214 1.04 6.39 9.03
CA MET A 214 -0.11 5.53 9.24
C MET A 214 -0.73 5.78 10.60
N SER A 215 -1.98 6.24 10.62
CA SER A 215 -2.73 6.29 11.87
C SER A 215 -2.90 4.90 12.44
N ARG A 216 -2.76 4.84 13.76
CA ARG A 216 -2.78 3.59 14.50
C ARG A 216 -4.17 3.37 15.05
N PRO A 217 -4.70 2.15 14.93
CA PRO A 217 -5.86 1.77 15.73
C PRO A 217 -5.55 1.96 17.22
N GLU A 218 -6.56 2.31 18.00
CA GLU A 218 -6.46 2.42 19.47
C GLU A 218 -5.84 1.14 20.07
N ARG A 219 -4.96 1.29 21.07
CA ARG A 219 -4.18 0.17 21.64
C ARG A 219 -5.08 -0.86 22.31
N GLU A 220 -6.21 -0.42 22.83
CA GLU A 220 -7.25 -1.20 23.49
C GLU A 220 -7.97 -2.16 22.54
N GLN A 221 -7.79 -2.00 21.22
CA GLN A 221 -8.39 -2.85 20.18
C GLN A 221 -7.41 -3.92 19.65
N ARG A 222 -6.25 -4.08 20.28
CA ARG A 222 -5.24 -5.06 19.88
C ARG A 222 -5.55 -6.44 20.44
N LEU A 223 -5.52 -7.44 19.58
CA LEU A 223 -5.50 -8.85 19.97
C LEU A 223 -4.07 -9.38 19.85
N SER A 224 -3.58 -10.00 20.93
CA SER A 224 -2.35 -10.78 20.93
C SER A 224 -2.67 -12.23 20.66
N LEU A 225 -1.91 -12.87 19.78
CA LEU A 225 -2.01 -14.30 19.47
C LEU A 225 -0.80 -15.03 20.09
N GLU A 226 -0.96 -16.32 20.37
CA GLU A 226 0.10 -17.16 20.95
C GLU A 226 1.32 -17.32 20.02
N GLY A 227 2.47 -17.66 20.60
CA GLY A 227 3.72 -17.91 19.88
C GLY A 227 4.53 -16.64 19.58
N ASP A 228 5.20 -16.63 18.43
CA ASP A 228 6.05 -15.51 17.97
C ASP A 228 5.28 -14.46 17.14
N PHE A 229 3.95 -14.58 17.05
CA PHE A 229 3.08 -13.68 16.28
C PHE A 229 3.36 -12.21 16.56
N ASP A 230 3.40 -11.85 17.85
CA ASP A 230 3.60 -10.47 18.31
C ASP A 230 5.02 -9.94 18.05
N ARG A 231 5.95 -10.77 17.55
CA ARG A 231 7.24 -10.30 17.00
C ARG A 231 7.10 -9.79 15.58
N HIS A 232 6.19 -10.38 14.81
CA HIS A 232 6.05 -10.16 13.37
C HIS A 232 4.85 -9.28 13.00
N TYR A 233 3.75 -9.29 13.77
CA TYR A 233 2.54 -8.52 13.46
C TYR A 233 1.88 -7.89 14.69
N GLU A 234 0.93 -7.01 14.41
CA GLU A 234 -0.06 -6.47 15.35
C GLU A 234 -1.44 -6.69 14.73
N LEU A 235 -2.32 -7.45 15.40
CA LEU A 235 -3.72 -7.66 15.00
C LEU A 235 -4.62 -6.70 15.78
N TYR A 236 -5.48 -5.99 15.06
CA TYR A 236 -6.48 -5.08 15.61
C TYR A 236 -7.86 -5.46 15.10
N CYS A 237 -8.86 -5.48 15.98
CA CYS A 237 -10.24 -5.69 15.57
C CYS A 237 -11.20 -4.75 16.29
N ALA A 238 -12.27 -4.35 15.61
CA ALA A 238 -13.38 -3.68 16.28
C ALA A 238 -14.04 -4.63 17.29
N ALA A 239 -14.45 -4.08 18.45
CA ALA A 239 -15.04 -4.86 19.54
C ALA A 239 -16.25 -5.68 19.09
N GLY A 240 -16.24 -6.98 19.38
CA GLY A 240 -17.23 -7.97 18.97
C GLY A 240 -16.89 -8.72 17.67
N GLY A 241 -15.73 -8.47 17.06
CA GLY A 241 -15.20 -9.15 15.88
C GLY A 241 -14.04 -10.12 16.16
N GLU A 242 -13.74 -10.38 17.44
CA GLU A 242 -12.54 -11.10 17.88
C GLU A 242 -12.53 -12.55 17.38
N ARG A 243 -13.68 -13.24 17.50
CA ARG A 243 -13.82 -14.63 17.05
C ARG A 243 -13.63 -14.79 15.55
N ASP A 244 -14.15 -13.84 14.77
CA ASP A 244 -14.00 -13.84 13.32
C ASP A 244 -12.55 -13.54 12.91
N ALA A 245 -11.90 -12.62 13.62
CA ALA A 245 -10.49 -12.32 13.44
C ALA A 245 -9.63 -13.56 13.74
N LEU A 246 -9.89 -14.27 14.83
CA LEU A 246 -9.15 -15.49 15.21
C LEU A 246 -9.32 -16.64 14.21
N TYR A 247 -10.51 -16.82 13.64
CA TYR A 247 -10.72 -17.86 12.63
C TYR A 247 -10.02 -17.52 11.30
N LEU A 248 -10.18 -16.28 10.84
CA LEU A 248 -9.67 -15.84 9.55
C LEU A 248 -8.14 -15.69 9.56
N PHE A 249 -7.59 -15.16 10.66
CA PHE A 249 -6.16 -14.91 10.86
C PHE A 249 -5.54 -15.92 11.81
N THR A 250 -5.72 -17.19 11.47
CA THR A 250 -5.05 -18.32 12.13
C THR A 250 -3.55 -18.33 11.79
N PRO A 251 -2.70 -18.95 12.63
CA PRO A 251 -1.24 -18.94 12.44
C PRO A 251 -0.77 -19.44 11.07
N ASP A 252 -1.47 -20.41 10.45
CA ASP A 252 -1.17 -20.94 9.10
C ASP A 252 -1.34 -19.87 8.00
N VAL A 253 -2.41 -19.09 8.08
CA VAL A 253 -2.68 -17.99 7.15
C VAL A 253 -1.64 -16.90 7.33
N LEU A 254 -1.30 -16.60 8.58
CA LEU A 254 -0.32 -15.58 8.92
C LEU A 254 1.09 -16.00 8.49
N ALA A 255 1.45 -17.28 8.60
CA ALA A 255 2.71 -17.81 8.06
C ALA A 255 2.80 -17.64 6.53
N VAL A 256 1.71 -17.91 5.79
CA VAL A 256 1.67 -17.64 4.34
C VAL A 256 1.86 -16.14 4.06
N LEU A 257 1.22 -15.28 4.85
CA LEU A 257 1.38 -13.83 4.74
C LEU A 257 2.82 -13.37 5.07
N ILE A 258 3.51 -14.03 6.01
CA ILE A 258 4.93 -13.82 6.36
C ILE A 258 5.83 -14.20 5.21
N ASP A 259 5.75 -15.46 4.80
CA ASP A 259 6.77 -16.10 3.97
C ASP A 259 6.67 -15.65 2.52
N ARG A 260 5.45 -15.42 2.03
CA ARG A 260 5.20 -15.23 0.59
C ARG A 260 4.94 -13.80 0.20
N VAL A 261 4.54 -12.94 1.14
CA VAL A 261 4.16 -11.57 0.83
C VAL A 261 4.83 -10.59 1.77
N ARG A 262 6.16 -10.53 1.62
CA ARG A 262 7.05 -9.53 2.21
C ARG A 262 6.38 -8.16 2.26
N GLY A 263 5.97 -7.73 3.45
CA GLY A 263 5.52 -6.36 3.72
C GLY A 263 4.07 -6.04 3.34
N LEU A 264 3.14 -7.00 3.41
CA LEU A 264 1.72 -6.70 3.31
C LEU A 264 1.06 -6.40 4.66
N ASP A 265 0.23 -5.36 4.68
CA ASP A 265 -0.79 -5.14 5.72
C ASP A 265 -2.12 -5.71 5.20
N VAL A 266 -2.83 -6.45 6.06
CA VAL A 266 -4.17 -6.97 5.76
C VAL A 266 -5.22 -6.11 6.43
N GLU A 267 -6.27 -5.77 5.72
CA GLU A 267 -7.37 -4.97 6.25
C GLU A 267 -8.71 -5.49 5.74
N VAL A 268 -9.61 -5.79 6.67
CA VAL A 268 -10.99 -6.17 6.38
C VAL A 268 -11.88 -4.97 6.64
N VAL A 269 -12.65 -4.55 5.65
CA VAL A 269 -13.60 -3.43 5.78
C VAL A 269 -14.91 -3.77 5.06
N GLY A 270 -15.98 -3.98 5.83
CA GLY A 270 -17.27 -4.38 5.28
C GLY A 270 -17.15 -5.73 4.58
N ASP A 271 -17.54 -5.80 3.32
CA ASP A 271 -17.52 -7.02 2.49
C ASP A 271 -16.17 -7.27 1.78
N ARG A 272 -15.06 -6.71 2.27
CA ARG A 272 -13.76 -6.80 1.57
C ARG A 272 -12.62 -7.13 2.50
N LEU A 273 -11.74 -7.97 1.99
CA LEU A 273 -10.41 -8.21 2.52
C LEU A 273 -9.40 -7.62 1.54
N LEU A 274 -8.61 -6.65 2.01
CA LEU A 274 -7.54 -6.00 1.28
C LEU A 274 -6.18 -6.46 1.79
N LEU A 275 -5.35 -6.86 0.84
CA LEU A 275 -3.92 -7.12 1.00
C LEU A 275 -3.19 -5.92 0.40
N THR A 276 -2.48 -5.12 1.20
CA THR A 276 -1.85 -3.86 0.75
C THR A 276 -0.34 -3.89 0.89
N SER A 277 0.38 -3.52 -0.17
CA SER A 277 1.84 -3.51 -0.26
C SER A 277 2.37 -2.13 -0.56
N TYR A 278 3.63 -1.87 -0.17
CA TYR A 278 4.38 -0.71 -0.64
C TYR A 278 4.81 -0.84 -2.11
N ASP A 279 5.01 -2.08 -2.55
CA ASP A 279 5.39 -2.37 -3.93
C ASP A 279 4.16 -2.57 -4.80
N ASP A 280 4.27 -2.17 -6.07
CA ASP A 280 3.19 -2.39 -7.03
C ASP A 280 2.86 -3.89 -7.14
N VAL A 281 1.57 -4.18 -7.23
CA VAL A 281 1.06 -5.53 -7.50
C VAL A 281 0.89 -5.71 -9.00
N VAL A 282 0.30 -4.72 -9.69
CA VAL A 282 0.18 -4.70 -11.15
C VAL A 282 1.49 -4.21 -11.75
N THR A 283 2.42 -5.15 -11.94
CA THR A 283 3.78 -4.91 -12.42
C THR A 283 4.10 -5.71 -13.69
N ARG A 284 5.30 -5.50 -14.24
CA ARG A 284 5.86 -6.27 -15.37
C ARG A 284 6.81 -7.38 -14.91
N ASP A 285 7.01 -7.51 -13.62
CA ASP A 285 7.84 -8.55 -13.02
C ASP A 285 7.04 -9.86 -12.93
N PRO A 286 7.46 -10.92 -13.66
CA PRO A 286 6.81 -12.24 -13.61
C PRO A 286 6.80 -12.87 -12.22
N GLU A 287 7.88 -12.74 -11.45
CA GLU A 287 7.99 -13.40 -10.14
C GLU A 287 7.02 -12.77 -9.16
N ARG A 288 6.94 -11.43 -9.16
CA ARG A 288 5.98 -10.69 -8.34
C ARG A 288 4.54 -11.14 -8.59
N TRP A 289 4.17 -11.38 -9.85
CA TRP A 289 2.84 -11.89 -10.19
C TRP A 289 2.59 -13.28 -9.64
N ARG A 290 3.56 -14.19 -9.75
CA ARG A 290 3.44 -15.54 -9.20
C ARG A 290 3.23 -15.53 -7.69
N ASP A 291 3.97 -14.69 -6.97
CA ASP A 291 3.86 -14.55 -5.52
C ASP A 291 2.52 -13.96 -5.09
N VAL A 292 2.04 -12.93 -5.79
CA VAL A 292 0.72 -12.33 -5.51
C VAL A 292 -0.41 -13.32 -5.77
N ILE A 293 -0.37 -14.05 -6.88
CA ILE A 293 -1.41 -15.04 -7.20
C ILE A 293 -1.40 -16.17 -6.19
N GLU A 294 -0.24 -16.72 -5.84
CA GLU A 294 -0.13 -17.77 -4.81
C GLU A 294 -0.73 -17.32 -3.47
N ALA A 295 -0.34 -16.13 -3.00
CA ALA A 295 -0.84 -15.58 -1.75
C ALA A 295 -2.35 -15.32 -1.78
N THR A 296 -2.85 -14.77 -2.89
CA THR A 296 -4.27 -14.46 -3.04
C THR A 296 -5.09 -15.74 -3.14
N THR A 297 -4.62 -16.77 -3.83
CA THR A 297 -5.30 -18.07 -3.92
C THR A 297 -5.34 -18.78 -2.58
N ALA A 298 -4.25 -18.75 -1.79
CA ALA A 298 -4.24 -19.28 -0.44
C ALA A 298 -5.27 -18.56 0.46
N LEU A 299 -5.35 -17.24 0.34
CA LEU A 299 -6.30 -16.42 1.08
C LEU A 299 -7.75 -16.70 0.67
N VAL A 300 -8.05 -16.72 -0.63
CA VAL A 300 -9.40 -17.05 -1.15
C VAL A 300 -9.83 -18.42 -0.63
N ALA A 301 -8.95 -19.42 -0.68
CA ALA A 301 -9.26 -20.75 -0.15
C ALA A 301 -9.59 -20.74 1.35
N LYS A 302 -8.93 -19.89 2.14
CA LYS A 302 -9.23 -19.73 3.57
C LYS A 302 -10.56 -19.01 3.79
N VAL A 303 -10.79 -17.90 3.08
CA VAL A 303 -12.05 -17.15 3.11
C VAL A 303 -13.22 -18.08 2.78
N ASP A 304 -13.12 -18.84 1.70
CA ASP A 304 -14.11 -19.83 1.28
C ASP A 304 -14.43 -20.86 2.37
N ARG A 305 -13.41 -21.36 3.09
CA ARG A 305 -13.61 -22.29 4.22
C ARG A 305 -14.32 -21.62 5.38
N TRP A 306 -13.92 -20.41 5.72
CA TRP A 306 -14.53 -19.64 6.80
C TRP A 306 -15.98 -19.26 6.49
N GLU A 307 -16.30 -18.89 5.25
CA GLU A 307 -17.68 -18.58 4.85
C GLU A 307 -18.57 -19.81 4.96
N ARG A 308 -18.08 -20.99 4.56
CA ARG A 308 -18.80 -22.26 4.75
C ARG A 308 -19.02 -22.58 6.24
N TRP A 309 -17.98 -22.45 7.05
CA TRP A 309 -18.07 -22.65 8.50
C TRP A 309 -19.10 -21.73 9.15
N ARG A 310 -19.17 -20.47 8.74
CA ARG A 310 -20.15 -19.52 9.27
C ARG A 310 -21.57 -19.82 8.78
N ALA A 311 -21.71 -20.25 7.53
CA ALA A 311 -23.01 -20.57 6.94
C ALA A 311 -23.65 -21.83 7.55
N ASP A 312 -22.84 -22.76 8.07
CA ASP A 312 -23.31 -24.01 8.68
C ASP A 312 -22.91 -24.13 10.16
N PRO A 313 -23.79 -23.73 11.10
CA PRO A 313 -23.53 -23.85 12.54
C PRO A 313 -23.42 -25.30 13.06
N ILE A 314 -23.84 -26.30 12.27
CA ILE A 314 -23.88 -27.72 12.67
C ILE A 314 -22.57 -28.41 12.30
N ALA A 315 -21.90 -27.98 11.22
CA ALA A 315 -20.54 -28.37 10.86
C ALA A 315 -19.50 -27.61 11.70
N ARG A 316 -19.55 -27.77 13.04
CA ARG A 316 -18.38 -27.45 13.88
C ARG A 316 -17.20 -28.29 13.37
N PRO A 317 -16.03 -27.71 13.07
CA PRO A 317 -14.85 -28.49 12.77
C PRO A 317 -14.52 -29.36 14.00
N GLU A 318 -14.00 -30.57 13.77
CA GLU A 318 -13.56 -31.51 14.83
C GLU A 318 -12.38 -30.99 15.65
N ASP A 319 -11.83 -29.81 15.31
CA ASP A 319 -10.78 -29.15 16.07
C ASP A 319 -11.25 -27.85 16.78
N PRO A 320 -12.29 -27.92 17.66
CA PRO A 320 -12.66 -26.80 18.52
C PRO A 320 -11.57 -26.49 19.55
N SER A 321 -10.63 -27.42 19.79
CA SER A 321 -9.59 -27.33 20.81
C SER A 321 -8.68 -26.11 20.64
N ALA A 322 -8.21 -25.83 19.41
CA ALA A 322 -7.26 -24.76 19.16
C ALA A 322 -7.90 -23.36 19.13
N LEU A 323 -9.11 -23.23 18.58
CA LEU A 323 -9.85 -21.96 18.59
C LEU A 323 -10.39 -21.65 19.98
N ASP A 324 -10.90 -22.65 20.72
CA ASP A 324 -11.38 -22.48 22.09
C ASP A 324 -10.19 -22.20 23.04
N ALA A 325 -9.03 -22.81 22.82
CA ALA A 325 -7.79 -22.47 23.53
C ALA A 325 -7.34 -21.02 23.22
N ALA A 326 -7.35 -20.59 21.95
CA ALA A 326 -7.00 -19.21 21.59
C ALA A 326 -8.01 -18.18 22.14
N LEU A 327 -9.31 -18.50 22.10
CA LEU A 327 -10.36 -17.66 22.70
C LEU A 327 -10.18 -17.58 24.23
N ALA A 328 -9.84 -18.70 24.88
CA ALA A 328 -9.55 -18.74 26.31
C ALA A 328 -8.27 -17.95 26.67
N ALA A 329 -7.22 -18.06 25.86
CA ALA A 329 -5.97 -17.32 26.02
C ALA A 329 -6.14 -15.80 25.88
N VAL A 330 -7.14 -15.36 25.10
CA VAL A 330 -7.50 -13.95 24.91
C VAL A 330 -8.66 -13.52 25.84
N GLY A 331 -9.11 -14.39 26.76
CA GLY A 331 -10.12 -14.06 27.79
C GLY A 331 -11.57 -13.99 27.29
N LEU A 332 -11.88 -14.60 26.15
CA LEU A 332 -13.21 -14.64 25.55
C LEU A 332 -13.88 -16.00 25.81
N HIS A 333 -14.69 -16.10 26.87
CA HIS A 333 -15.24 -17.38 27.35
C HIS A 333 -16.69 -17.71 26.93
N ASP A 334 -17.39 -16.87 26.15
CA ASP A 334 -18.81 -17.12 25.84
C ASP A 334 -19.06 -17.57 24.38
N PRO A 335 -19.32 -18.86 24.13
CA PRO A 335 -19.55 -19.39 22.80
C PRO A 335 -20.96 -19.12 22.24
N GLY A 336 -21.90 -18.58 23.04
CA GLY A 336 -23.34 -18.59 22.73
C GLY A 336 -23.94 -17.32 22.10
N ARG A 337 -23.20 -16.22 21.95
CA ARG A 337 -23.81 -14.90 21.63
C ARG A 337 -23.47 -14.28 20.28
N ALA A 338 -22.74 -14.98 19.41
CA ALA A 338 -22.16 -14.39 18.19
C ALA A 338 -22.91 -14.65 16.88
N SER A 339 -24.08 -15.29 16.89
CA SER A 339 -24.82 -15.65 15.66
C SER A 339 -25.79 -14.57 15.14
N ARG A 340 -25.79 -13.35 15.71
CA ARG A 340 -26.65 -12.27 15.22
C ARG A 340 -25.84 -11.28 14.38
N PRO A 341 -26.30 -10.91 13.17
CA PRO A 341 -25.69 -9.82 12.42
C PRO A 341 -25.73 -8.55 13.27
N ARG A 342 -24.56 -8.11 13.74
CA ARG A 342 -24.40 -6.87 14.49
C ARG A 342 -24.10 -5.73 13.52
N PRO A 343 -24.46 -4.48 13.87
CA PRO A 343 -24.07 -3.33 13.08
C PRO A 343 -22.54 -3.27 12.95
N VAL A 344 -22.05 -3.04 11.73
CA VAL A 344 -20.62 -2.99 11.41
C VAL A 344 -19.92 -1.92 12.25
N ARG A 345 -19.12 -2.35 13.23
CA ARG A 345 -18.30 -1.45 14.06
C ARG A 345 -16.98 -1.13 13.35
N ARG A 346 -16.57 0.13 13.42
CA ARG A 346 -15.31 0.64 12.83
C ARG A 346 -14.21 0.70 13.90
N LEU A 347 -12.96 0.41 13.49
CA LEU A 347 -11.77 0.71 14.29
C LEU A 347 -11.68 2.22 14.55
N ARG A 348 -11.32 2.58 15.78
CA ARG A 348 -11.00 3.95 16.15
C ARG A 348 -9.53 4.20 15.83
N MET A 349 -9.27 5.28 15.09
CA MET A 349 -7.92 5.62 14.62
C MET A 349 -7.39 6.80 15.42
N THR A 350 -6.12 6.73 15.81
CA THR A 350 -5.38 7.83 16.46
C THR A 350 -4.34 8.39 15.48
N PRO A 351 -4.26 9.72 15.32
CA PRO A 351 -3.27 10.34 14.44
C PRO A 351 -1.87 10.04 14.96
N THR A 352 -0.98 9.54 14.10
CA THR A 352 0.41 9.26 14.49
C THR A 352 1.28 10.52 14.52
N VAL A 353 2.15 10.59 15.54
CA VAL A 353 3.21 11.60 15.73
C VAL A 353 4.08 11.81 14.47
N GLY A 354 4.22 10.80 13.61
CA GLY A 354 4.97 10.91 12.34
C GLY A 354 4.41 11.94 11.34
N GLY A 355 3.09 12.19 11.35
CA GLY A 355 2.48 13.26 10.55
C GLY A 355 2.83 14.66 11.09
N VAL A 356 2.90 14.79 12.42
CA VAL A 356 3.28 16.03 13.11
C VAL A 356 4.77 16.31 12.95
N ILE A 357 5.63 15.29 12.98
CA ILE A 357 7.08 15.45 12.79
C ILE A 357 7.42 15.83 11.34
N ALA A 358 6.79 15.18 10.35
CA ALA A 358 7.13 15.39 8.94
C ALA A 358 6.73 16.78 8.39
N VAL A 359 5.76 17.46 9.03
CA VAL A 359 5.35 18.83 8.68
C VAL A 359 5.88 19.83 9.70
N GLY A 360 5.83 19.48 10.99
CA GLY A 360 6.23 20.32 12.09
C GLY A 360 7.73 20.56 12.17
N VAL A 361 8.59 19.55 11.94
CA VAL A 361 10.05 19.73 12.01
C VAL A 361 10.58 20.60 10.87
N PRO A 362 10.18 20.41 9.60
CA PRO A 362 10.58 21.33 8.53
C PRO A 362 10.08 22.76 8.75
N LEU A 363 8.86 22.93 9.28
CA LEU A 363 8.30 24.25 9.58
C LEU A 363 9.04 24.92 10.76
N LEU A 364 9.36 24.16 11.81
CA LEU A 364 10.15 24.64 12.95
C LEU A 364 11.56 25.03 12.53
N LEU A 365 12.22 24.21 11.71
CA LEU A 365 13.57 24.51 11.19
C LEU A 365 13.54 25.72 10.26
N PHE A 366 12.49 25.87 9.44
CA PHE A 366 12.30 27.05 8.60
C PHE A 366 12.10 28.31 9.44
N VAL A 367 11.23 28.27 10.46
CA VAL A 367 10.97 29.41 11.36
C VAL A 367 12.20 29.75 12.20
N ALA A 368 12.91 28.75 12.73
CA ALA A 368 14.14 28.96 13.48
C ALA A 368 15.26 29.55 12.60
N GLY A 369 15.39 29.08 11.35
CA GLY A 369 16.31 29.68 10.37
C GLY A 369 15.94 31.13 10.02
N TRP A 370 14.65 31.42 9.87
CA TRP A 370 14.16 32.78 9.63
C TRP A 370 14.44 33.72 10.80
N ILE A 371 14.21 33.25 12.04
CA ILE A 371 14.51 34.01 13.26
C ILE A 371 16.01 34.22 13.42
N ALA A 372 16.84 33.21 13.13
CA ALA A 372 18.29 33.36 13.19
C ALA A 372 18.79 34.45 12.22
N VAL A 373 18.28 34.47 10.98
CA VAL A 373 18.61 35.50 9.98
C VAL A 373 18.14 36.90 10.40
N LEU A 374 16.98 37.01 11.06
CA LEU A 374 16.46 38.28 11.61
C LEU A 374 17.22 38.79 12.84
N VAL A 375 17.93 37.90 13.55
CA VAL A 375 18.69 38.25 14.76
C VAL A 375 20.17 38.47 14.43
N SER A 376 20.67 37.91 13.33
CA SER A 376 22.06 38.04 12.87
C SER A 376 22.26 39.11 11.78
N GLY A 377 21.21 39.78 11.32
CA GLY A 377 21.26 40.96 10.45
C GLY A 377 20.67 42.16 11.16
#